data_AF-A0A972ZX97-F1
#
_entry.id   AF-A0A972ZX97-F1
#
_cell.length_a   1.000
_cell.length_b   1.000
_cell.length_c   1.000
_cell.angle_alpha   90.00
_cell.angle_beta   90.00
_cell.angle_gamma   90.00
#
_symmetry.space_group_name_H-M   'P 1'
#
loop_
_entity.id
_entity.type
_entity.pdbx_description
1 polymer ?
#
loop_
_entity_poly.entity_id
_entity_poly.type
_entity_poly.pdbx_seq_one_letter_code
_entity_poly.pdbx_strand_id
1 'polypeptide(L)' 'VKTLGATTLSITHDMASARKIADRIAMIYGGKIIWIGTVDEIDRSGNPYVDQFINGRAEGPIQMNVLKP' A
#
# COMPACT_ATOMS: atom_id res chain seq x y z
N VAL A 1 15.48 0.84 13.10
CA VAL A 1 14.93 2.21 13.09
C VAL A 1 14.49 2.70 14.45
N LYS A 2 13.67 1.95 15.21
CA LYS A 2 13.20 2.39 16.54
C LYS A 2 14.32 2.81 17.52
N THR A 3 15.49 2.18 17.44
CA THR A 3 16.67 2.51 18.27
C THR A 3 17.50 3.70 17.77
N LEU A 4 17.34 4.12 16.51
CA LEU A 4 18.07 5.24 15.90
C LEU A 4 17.40 6.60 16.15
N GLY A 5 16.16 6.63 16.64
CA GLY A 5 15.39 7.87 16.83
C GLY A 5 15.03 8.60 15.51
N ALA A 6 15.19 7.93 14.37
CA ALA A 6 14.97 8.52 13.05
C ALA A 6 13.56 8.23 12.52
N THR A 7 13.01 9.19 11.77
CA THR A 7 11.82 8.97 10.93
C THR A 7 12.24 8.32 9.62
N THR A 8 11.54 7.27 9.20
CA THR A 8 11.83 6.58 7.93
C THR A 8 10.62 6.46 7.04
N LEU A 9 10.83 6.70 5.75
CA LEU A 9 9.86 6.47 4.69
C LEU A 9 10.39 5.35 3.80
N SER A 10 9.60 4.29 3.64
CA SER A 10 9.89 3.20 2.72
C SER A 10 8.82 3.15 1.64
N ILE A 11 9.25 2.96 0.38
CA ILE A 11 8.37 2.75 -0.76
C ILE A 11 8.59 1.32 -1.22
N THR A 12 7.55 0.50 -1.15
CA THR A 12 7.61 -0.92 -1.51
C THR A 12 6.26 -1.38 -2.04
N HIS A 13 6.29 -2.44 -2.84
CA HIS A 13 5.09 -3.19 -3.22
C HIS A 13 4.93 -4.49 -2.42
N ASP A 14 5.96 -4.89 -1.67
CA ASP A 14 5.92 -6.07 -0.82
C ASP A 14 5.24 -5.77 0.52
N MET A 15 4.04 -6.31 0.65
CA MET A 15 3.23 -6.13 1.84
C MET A 15 3.71 -6.94 3.04
N ALA A 16 4.47 -8.03 2.87
CA ALA A 16 5.05 -8.76 3.99
C ALA A 16 6.13 -7.90 4.69
N SER A 17 6.98 -7.26 3.91
CA SER A 17 7.96 -6.30 4.42
C SER A 17 7.27 -5.07 5.04
N ALA A 18 6.30 -4.47 4.33
CA ALA A 18 5.59 -3.29 4.83
C ALA A 18 4.93 -3.54 6.19
N ARG A 19 4.25 -4.69 6.36
CA ARG A 19 3.61 -5.06 7.63
C ARG A 19 4.59 -5.22 8.79
N LYS A 20 5.83 -5.61 8.51
CA LYS A 20 6.85 -5.86 9.53
C LYS A 20 7.54 -4.58 10.03
N ILE A 21 7.67 -3.56 9.18
CA ILE A 21 8.51 -2.40 9.46
C ILE A 21 7.75 -1.09 9.63
N ALA A 22 6.53 -0.98 9.11
CA ALA A 22 5.78 0.27 9.09
C ALA A 22 4.87 0.40 10.31
N ASP A 23 4.85 1.60 10.90
CA ASP A 23 3.82 1.96 11.89
C ASP A 23 2.54 2.44 11.19
N ARG A 24 2.68 3.06 10.00
CA ARG A 24 1.59 3.59 9.16
C ARG A 24 1.85 3.30 7.69
N ILE A 25 0.78 3.11 6.92
CA ILE A 25 0.83 2.86 5.48
C ILE A 25 -0.06 3.88 4.76
N ALA A 26 0.42 4.38 3.63
CA ALA A 26 -0.36 5.17 2.69
C ALA A 26 -0.30 4.52 1.30
N MET A 27 -1.45 4.41 0.63
CA MET A 27 -1.53 3.92 -0.74
C MET A 27 -1.67 5.08 -1.70
N ILE A 28 -0.81 5.11 -2.73
CA ILE A 28 -0.85 6.09 -3.81
C ILE A 28 -1.40 5.44 -5.08
N TYR A 29 -2.36 6.09 -5.72
CA TYR A 29 -2.86 5.72 -7.05
C TYR A 29 -3.21 6.99 -7.83
N GLY A 30 -2.86 7.04 -9.13
CA GLY A 30 -3.12 8.22 -9.97
C GLY A 30 -2.51 9.52 -9.44
N GLY A 31 -1.35 9.44 -8.75
CA GLY A 31 -0.68 10.60 -8.15
C GLY A 31 -1.34 11.15 -6.89
N LYS A 32 -2.32 10.44 -6.30
CA LYS A 32 -3.03 10.84 -5.08
C LYS A 32 -2.90 9.77 -3.99
N ILE A 33 -2.84 10.21 -2.74
CA ILE A 33 -3.03 9.29 -1.60
C ILE A 33 -4.52 8.95 -1.54
N ILE A 34 -4.85 7.69 -1.81
CA ILE A 34 -6.23 7.21 -1.83
C ILE A 34 -6.65 6.53 -0.53
N TRP A 35 -5.67 6.20 0.32
CA TRP A 35 -5.89 5.64 1.65
C TRP A 35 -4.66 5.86 2.54
N ILE A 36 -4.88 6.10 3.83
CA ILE A 36 -3.84 6.16 4.85
C ILE A 36 -4.39 5.61 6.17
N GLY A 37 -3.59 4.79 6.85
CA GLY A 37 -3.97 4.19 8.12
C GLY A 37 -2.77 3.60 8.85
N THR A 38 -3.03 3.01 10.00
CA THR A 38 -2.09 2.12 10.70
C THR A 38 -1.94 0.81 9.93
N VAL A 39 -0.87 0.08 10.24
CA VAL A 39 -0.64 -1.24 9.62
C VAL A 39 -1.78 -2.22 9.90
N ASP A 40 -2.42 -2.15 11.08
CA ASP A 40 -3.50 -3.05 11.52
C ASP A 40 -4.86 -2.75 10.90
N GLU A 41 -4.99 -1.60 10.22
CA GLU A 41 -6.21 -1.17 9.55
C GLU A 41 -6.22 -1.57 8.07
N ILE A 42 -5.10 -1.97 7.49
CA ILE A 42 -4.97 -2.14 6.04
C ILE A 42 -5.91 -3.23 5.48
N ASP A 43 -6.01 -4.36 6.19
CA ASP A 43 -6.87 -5.48 5.79
C ASP A 43 -8.37 -5.15 5.98
N ARG A 44 -8.69 -4.07 6.70
CA ARG A 44 -10.05 -3.55 6.95
C ARG A 44 -10.23 -2.14 6.40
N SER A 45 -9.43 -1.77 5.39
CA SER A 45 -9.38 -0.41 4.83
C SER A 45 -10.71 0.05 4.20
N GLY A 46 -11.58 -0.88 3.81
CA GLY A 46 -12.82 -0.60 3.08
C GLY A 46 -12.58 -0.01 1.68
N ASN A 47 -11.33 0.03 1.22
CA ASN A 47 -10.95 0.63 -0.04
C ASN A 47 -10.67 -0.48 -1.08
N PRO A 48 -11.41 -0.54 -2.20
CA PRO A 48 -11.27 -1.61 -3.19
C PRO A 48 -9.91 -1.61 -3.90
N TYR A 49 -9.22 -0.47 -4.00
CA TYR A 49 -7.86 -0.41 -4.54
C TYR A 49 -6.86 -1.04 -3.57
N VAL A 50 -7.00 -0.75 -2.27
CA VAL A 50 -6.15 -1.33 -1.23
C VAL A 50 -6.37 -2.84 -1.18
N ASP A 51 -7.63 -3.30 -1.16
CA ASP A 51 -7.96 -4.73 -1.17
C ASP A 51 -7.37 -5.45 -2.39
N GLN A 52 -7.53 -4.90 -3.59
CA GLN A 52 -6.97 -5.48 -4.80
C GLN A 52 -5.44 -5.62 -4.69
N PHE A 53 -4.76 -4.56 -4.24
CA PHE A 53 -3.30 -4.51 -4.16
C PHE A 53 -2.74 -5.48 -3.11
N ILE A 54 -3.24 -5.44 -1.87
CA ILE A 54 -2.67 -6.23 -0.77
C ILE A 54 -2.93 -7.73 -0.91
N ASN A 55 -3.97 -8.10 -1.65
CA ASN A 55 -4.33 -9.50 -1.93
C ASN A 55 -3.82 -9.97 -3.31
N GLY A 56 -3.15 -9.12 -4.08
CA GLY A 56 -2.63 -9.47 -5.41
C GLY A 56 -3.72 -9.89 -6.41
N ARG A 57 -4.92 -9.31 -6.32
CA ARG A 57 -6.04 -9.69 -7.20
C ARG A 57 -5.81 -9.17 -8.62
N ALA A 58 -6.03 -10.03 -9.60
CA ALA A 58 -5.99 -9.67 -11.02
C ALA A 58 -7.15 -8.73 -11.42
N GLU A 59 -8.29 -8.87 -10.75
CA GLU A 59 -9.49 -8.05 -10.98
C GLU A 59 -9.65 -6.97 -9.90
N GLY A 60 -10.08 -5.79 -10.33
CA GLY A 60 -10.37 -4.67 -9.44
C GLY A 60 -10.21 -3.32 -10.15
N PRO A 61 -10.28 -2.21 -9.40
CA PRO A 61 -10.27 -0.87 -9.97
C PRO A 61 -8.90 -0.41 -10.53
N ILE A 62 -7.80 -1.07 -10.14
CA ILE A 62 -6.48 -0.89 -10.76
C ILE A 62 -6.49 -1.66 -12.08
N GLN A 63 -6.56 -0.92 -13.18
CA GLN A 63 -6.45 -1.46 -14.53
C GLN A 63 -5.00 -1.35 -15.03
N MET A 64 -4.46 -2.46 -15.53
CA MET A 64 -3.21 -2.43 -16.29
C MET A 64 -3.49 -1.77 -17.64
N ASN A 65 -3.07 -0.52 -17.79
CA ASN A 65 -2.92 0.06 -19.13
C ASN A 65 -1.72 -0.62 -19.78
N VAL A 66 -1.96 -1.76 -20.42
CA VAL A 66 -1.04 -2.28 -21.42
C VAL A 66 -0.98 -1.21 -22.51
N LEU A 67 0.15 -0.51 -22.60
CA LEU A 67 0.50 0.26 -23.78
C LEU A 67 0.33 -0.69 -24.96
N LYS A 68 -0.73 -0.50 -25.75
CA LYS A 68 -0.86 -1.21 -27.02
C LYS A 68 0.35 -0.79 -27.86
N PRO A 69 1.08 -1.73 -28.47
CA PRO A 69 2.20 -1.41 -29.34
C PRO A 69 1.77 -0.52 -30.52
#